data_AF-A0A7S3DP76-F1
#
_entry.id   AF-A0A7S3DP76-F1
#
_cell.length_a   1.000
_cell.length_b   1.000
_cell.length_c   1.000
_cell.angle_alpha   90.00
_cell.angle_beta   90.00
_cell.angle_gamma   90.00
#
_symmetry.space_group_name_H-M   'P 1'
#
loop_
_entity.id
_entity.type
_entity.pdbx_description
1 polymer ?
#
loop_
_entity_poly.entity_id
_entity_poly.type
_entity_poly.pdbx_seq_one_letter_code
_entity_poly.pdbx_strand_id
1 'polypeptide(L)'
;HVPTHPVTARYASSTATTETLSKSLLPILAENDQVTTPHYDIAQVSAGILHLGMGNFHRSHLAAYVEDVLNTPELFAANQHWGICGAGIRSDDKRTLLKSQDWL
;
A
#
# COMPACT_ATOMS: atom_id res chain seq x y z
N HIS A 1 -26.41 -30.99 20.15
CA HIS A 1 -27.40 -30.29 19.31
C HIS A 1 -26.77 -28.96 18.91
N VAL A 2 -26.24 -28.86 17.70
CA VAL A 2 -25.55 -27.66 17.18
C VAL A 2 -26.53 -26.96 16.24
N PRO A 3 -26.84 -25.66 16.42
CA PRO A 3 -27.72 -24.96 15.49
C PRO A 3 -26.94 -24.56 14.24
N THR A 4 -27.44 -25.00 13.09
CA THR A 4 -26.99 -24.57 11.76
C THR A 4 -27.80 -23.36 11.33
N HIS A 5 -27.15 -22.20 11.20
CA HIS A 5 -27.73 -21.04 10.52
C HIS A 5 -27.21 -20.97 9.08
N PRO A 6 -28.06 -20.94 8.05
CA PRO A 6 -27.62 -20.69 6.69
C PRO A 6 -27.52 -19.18 6.47
N VAL A 7 -26.31 -18.63 6.43
CA VAL A 7 -26.09 -17.26 5.92
C VAL A 7 -25.81 -17.37 4.43
N THR A 8 -26.87 -17.32 3.62
CA THR A 8 -26.73 -17.04 2.18
C THR A 8 -26.69 -15.53 1.98
N ALA A 9 -25.53 -14.92 2.19
CA ALA A 9 -25.27 -13.57 1.73
C ALA A 9 -25.15 -13.60 0.20
N ARG A 10 -26.20 -13.14 -0.48
CA ARG A 10 -26.20 -12.90 -1.92
C ARG A 10 -25.23 -11.75 -2.21
N TYR A 11 -24.02 -12.05 -2.68
CA TYR A 11 -23.19 -11.04 -3.32
C TYR A 11 -23.80 -10.77 -4.71
N ALA A 12 -24.38 -9.58 -4.87
CA ALA A 12 -24.74 -9.06 -6.17
C ALA A 12 -23.46 -8.95 -7.02
N SER A 13 -23.49 -9.52 -8.22
CA SER A 13 -22.40 -9.40 -9.20
C SER A 13 -22.32 -7.96 -9.67
N SER A 14 -21.41 -7.19 -9.08
CA SER A 14 -20.95 -5.93 -9.65
C SER A 14 -19.94 -6.28 -10.75
N THR A 15 -20.13 -5.71 -11.94
CA THR A 15 -19.11 -5.73 -13.00
C THR A 15 -17.89 -4.98 -12.49
N ALA A 16 -16.90 -5.70 -11.96
CA ALA A 16 -15.66 -5.10 -11.50
C ALA A 16 -14.90 -4.52 -12.70
N THR A 17 -15.00 -3.21 -12.90
CA THR A 17 -14.03 -2.48 -13.70
C THR A 17 -12.67 -2.76 -13.07
N THR A 18 -11.74 -3.36 -13.83
CA THR A 18 -10.39 -3.60 -13.33
C THR A 18 -9.66 -2.26 -13.31
N GLU A 19 -9.86 -1.50 -12.25
CA GLU A 19 -9.11 -0.28 -12.01
C GLU A 19 -7.75 -0.66 -11.40
N THR A 20 -6.69 -0.10 -11.98
CA THR A 20 -5.33 -0.25 -11.44
C THR A 20 -5.23 0.52 -10.13
N LEU A 21 -4.57 -0.07 -9.11
CA LEU A 21 -4.35 0.59 -7.83
C LEU A 21 -3.69 1.96 -8.03
N SER A 22 -4.19 3.00 -7.37
CA SER A 22 -3.65 4.36 -7.43
C SER A 22 -4.07 5.16 -6.19
N LYS A 23 -3.49 6.34 -5.97
CA LYS A 23 -3.83 7.17 -4.81
C LYS A 23 -5.29 7.64 -4.82
N SER A 24 -5.91 7.79 -5.99
CA SER A 24 -7.31 8.19 -6.10
C SER A 24 -8.28 7.15 -5.52
N LEU A 25 -7.84 5.89 -5.40
CA LEU A 25 -8.64 4.81 -4.83
C LEU A 25 -8.51 4.69 -3.31
N LEU A 26 -7.55 5.37 -2.67
CA LEU A 26 -7.34 5.26 -1.23
C LEU A 26 -8.58 5.61 -0.39
N PRO A 27 -9.37 6.67 -0.69
CA PRO A 27 -10.59 6.96 0.08
C PRO A 27 -11.61 5.82 0.03
N ILE A 28 -11.74 5.16 -1.14
CA ILE A 28 -12.66 4.04 -1.35
C ILE A 28 -12.15 2.79 -0.63
N LEU A 29 -10.84 2.54 -0.69
CA LEU A 29 -10.22 1.40 -0.03
C LEU A 29 -10.23 1.54 1.50
N ALA A 30 -10.15 2.76 2.03
CA ALA A 30 -10.21 3.03 3.47
C ALA A 30 -11.59 2.71 4.09
N GLU A 31 -12.66 2.66 3.28
CA GLU A 31 -13.99 2.22 3.72
C GLU A 31 -14.13 0.68 3.75
N ASN A 32 -13.12 -0.05 3.28
CA ASN A 32 -13.11 -1.51 3.24
C ASN A 32 -12.20 -2.11 4.32
N ASP A 33 -12.80 -2.67 5.37
CA ASP A 33 -12.10 -3.30 6.50
C ASP A 33 -11.19 -4.50 6.14
N GLN A 34 -11.20 -4.98 4.89
CA GLN A 34 -10.32 -6.04 4.41
C GLN A 34 -8.97 -5.55 3.87
N VAL A 35 -8.80 -4.24 3.69
CA VAL A 35 -7.59 -3.64 3.10
C VAL A 35 -7.09 -2.52 3.99
N THR A 36 -5.87 -2.65 4.51
CA THR A 36 -5.20 -1.57 5.22
C THR A 36 -4.70 -0.51 4.25
N THR A 37 -4.96 0.76 4.55
CA THR A 37 -4.43 1.92 3.83
C THR A 37 -3.50 2.75 4.73
N PRO A 38 -2.60 3.58 4.19
CA PRO A 38 -1.81 4.51 5.00
C PRO A 38 -2.69 5.42 5.86
N HIS A 39 -2.41 5.49 7.16
CA HIS A 39 -3.08 6.35 8.16
C HIS A 39 -2.32 7.66 8.42
N TYR A 40 -1.39 7.99 7.54
CA TYR A 40 -0.56 9.19 7.60
C TYR A 40 -0.68 10.00 6.30
N ASP A 41 -0.31 11.28 6.36
CA ASP A 41 -0.29 12.13 5.17
C ASP A 41 0.92 11.78 4.29
N ILE A 42 0.67 10.99 3.24
CA ILE A 42 1.68 10.56 2.27
C ILE A 42 2.41 11.76 1.64
N ALA A 43 1.79 12.94 1.57
CA ALA A 43 2.42 14.15 1.01
C ALA A 43 3.50 14.76 1.92
N GLN A 44 3.52 14.41 3.22
CA GLN A 44 4.53 14.85 4.18
C GLN A 44 5.77 13.93 4.19
N VAL A 45 5.70 12.76 3.55
CA VAL A 45 6.82 11.82 3.48
C VAL A 45 7.87 12.31 2.49
N SER A 46 9.11 12.40 2.96
CA SER A 46 10.28 12.74 2.14
C SER A 46 11.28 11.59 2.13
N ALA A 47 12.07 11.48 1.05
CA ALA A 47 13.00 10.38 0.88
C ALA A 47 14.27 10.56 1.73
N GLY A 48 14.58 9.57 2.57
CA GLY A 48 15.83 9.48 3.34
C GLY A 48 16.56 8.15 3.15
N ILE A 49 15.93 7.17 2.49
CA ILE A 49 16.50 5.85 2.23
C ILE A 49 16.60 5.65 0.72
N LEU A 50 17.83 5.46 0.20
CA LEU A 50 18.04 4.97 -1.16
C LEU A 50 18.16 3.45 -1.14
N HIS A 51 17.31 2.74 -1.89
CA HIS A 51 17.39 1.29 -2.00
C HIS A 51 17.72 0.84 -3.42
N LEU A 52 18.78 0.04 -3.54
CA LEU A 52 19.23 -0.52 -4.81
C LEU A 52 18.56 -1.89 -5.03
N GLY A 53 17.68 -1.98 -6.02
CA GLY A 53 16.99 -3.23 -6.38
C GLY A 53 15.60 -3.37 -5.79
N MET A 54 14.58 -2.97 -6.55
CA MET A 54 13.16 -3.09 -6.20
C MET A 54 12.63 -4.53 -6.41
N GLY A 55 13.06 -5.43 -5.53
CA GLY A 55 12.62 -6.83 -5.48
C GLY A 55 11.39 -7.05 -4.59
N ASN A 56 10.86 -8.27 -4.62
CA ASN A 56 9.78 -8.68 -3.73
C ASN A 56 10.23 -8.60 -2.26
N PHE A 57 11.45 -9.09 -1.96
CA PHE A 57 12.00 -9.06 -0.60
C PHE A 57 12.10 -7.65 -0.03
N HIS A 58 12.55 -6.68 -0.84
CA HIS A 58 12.61 -5.28 -0.40
C HIS A 58 11.22 -4.78 0.04
N ARG A 59 10.20 -4.96 -0.82
CA ARG A 59 8.85 -4.46 -0.56
C ARG A 59 8.16 -5.19 0.59
N SER A 60 8.41 -6.49 0.74
CA SER A 60 7.80 -7.29 1.82
C SER A 60 8.54 -7.20 3.16
N HIS A 61 9.71 -6.54 3.21
CA HIS A 61 10.54 -6.51 4.41
C HIS A 61 10.88 -5.09 4.82
N LEU A 62 11.81 -4.41 4.14
CA LEU A 62 12.22 -3.05 4.52
C LEU A 62 11.06 -2.07 4.37
N ALA A 63 10.37 -2.07 3.23
CA ALA A 63 9.28 -1.15 2.99
C ALA A 63 8.10 -1.40 3.95
N ALA A 64 7.83 -2.65 4.32
CA ALA A 64 6.81 -3.00 5.31
C ALA A 64 7.12 -2.41 6.70
N TYR A 65 8.37 -2.52 7.18
CA TYR A 65 8.74 -1.90 8.47
C TYR A 65 8.73 -0.38 8.44
N VAL A 66 9.13 0.24 7.31
CA VAL A 66 9.02 1.69 7.15
C VAL A 66 7.55 2.12 7.17
N GLU A 67 6.68 1.37 6.48
CA GLU A 67 5.24 1.60 6.48
C GLU A 67 4.65 1.50 7.89
N ASP A 68 5.02 0.51 8.69
CA ASP A 68 4.57 0.38 10.09
C ASP A 68 4.98 1.59 10.95
N VAL A 69 6.22 2.09 10.78
CA VAL A 69 6.71 3.27 11.49
C VAL A 69 5.95 4.52 11.07
N LEU A 70 5.72 4.72 9.77
CA LEU A 70 4.98 5.88 9.27
C LEU A 70 3.50 5.84 9.67
N ASN A 71 2.91 4.65 9.80
CA ASN A 71 1.53 4.47 10.28
C ASN A 71 1.36 4.65 11.79
N THR A 72 2.46 4.68 12.57
CA THR A 72 2.39 4.89 14.02
C THR A 72 2.35 6.40 14.32
N PRO A 73 1.23 6.97 14.80
CA PRO A 73 1.07 8.42 14.95
C PRO A 73 2.15 9.08 15.83
N GLU A 74 2.57 8.40 16.88
CA GLU A 74 3.60 8.88 17.82
C GLU A 74 5.00 8.93 17.19
N LEU A 75 5.24 8.13 16.14
CA LEU A 75 6.52 8.05 15.44
C LEU A 75 6.53 8.88 14.15
N PHE A 76 5.37 9.15 13.55
CA PHE A 76 5.29 9.75 12.22
C PHE A 76 6.07 11.06 12.09
N ALA A 77 5.80 12.05 12.96
CA ALA A 77 6.42 13.38 12.86
C ALA A 77 7.96 13.32 12.92
N ALA A 78 8.52 12.42 13.73
CA ALA A 78 9.96 12.24 13.85
C ALA A 78 10.57 11.46 12.67
N ASN A 79 9.78 10.64 11.96
CA ASN A 79 10.27 9.67 10.98
C ASN A 79 9.73 9.88 9.55
N GLN A 80 8.95 10.93 9.28
CA GLN A 80 8.42 11.26 7.94
C GLN A 80 9.51 11.42 6.85
N HIS A 81 10.78 11.52 7.22
CA HIS A 81 11.92 11.54 6.31
C HIS A 81 12.44 10.15 5.93
N TRP A 82 11.81 9.06 6.38
CA TRP A 82 12.22 7.68 6.09
C TRP A 82 11.68 7.14 4.76
N GLY A 83 11.08 8.00 3.93
CA GLY A 83 10.61 7.61 2.61
C GLY A 83 11.69 6.92 1.78
N ILE A 84 11.28 5.95 0.96
CA ILE A 84 12.19 5.12 0.18
C ILE A 84 12.24 5.64 -1.26
N CYS A 85 13.44 5.97 -1.72
CA CYS A 85 13.74 6.16 -3.14
C CYS A 85 14.29 4.86 -3.71
N GLY A 86 13.54 4.23 -4.62
CA GLY A 86 13.97 3.02 -5.31
C GLY A 86 14.85 3.34 -6.52
N ALA A 87 16.01 2.68 -6.62
CA ALA A 87 16.87 2.75 -7.81
C ALA A 87 17.10 1.34 -8.40
N GLY A 88 16.96 1.24 -9.72
CA GLY A 88 17.19 0.03 -10.49
C GLY A 88 18.42 0.17 -11.40
N ILE A 89 19.18 -0.91 -11.56
CA ILE A 89 20.30 -1.01 -12.52
C ILE A 89 19.87 -1.85 -13.75
N ARG A 90 18.68 -2.46 -13.70
CA ARG A 90 18.10 -3.35 -14.74
C ARG A 90 16.71 -2.82 -15.15
N SER A 91 16.00 -3.53 -16.05
CA SER A 91 14.83 -3.02 -16.79
C SER A 91 13.81 -2.23 -15.97
N ASP A 92 13.21 -1.25 -16.66
CA ASP A 92 12.29 -0.26 -16.09
C ASP A 92 10.86 -0.77 -15.86
N ASP A 93 10.54 -2.02 -16.18
CA ASP A 93 9.15 -2.51 -16.17
C ASP A 93 8.46 -2.32 -14.81
N LYS A 94 9.19 -2.61 -13.72
CA LYS A 94 8.68 -2.39 -12.36
C LYS A 94 8.52 -0.91 -12.03
N ARG A 95 9.44 -0.06 -12.50
CA ARG A 95 9.36 1.38 -12.29
C ARG A 95 8.13 1.93 -12.99
N THR A 96 7.88 1.50 -14.23
CA THR A 96 6.70 1.91 -15.01
C THR A 96 5.41 1.46 -14.32
N LEU A 97 5.34 0.20 -13.87
CA LEU A 97 4.18 -0.32 -13.13
C LEU A 97 3.94 0.48 -11.84
N LEU A 98 4.93 0.59 -10.96
CA LEU A 98 4.78 1.34 -9.70
C LEU A 98 4.44 2.81 -9.94
N LYS A 99 5.05 3.45 -10.96
CA LYS A 99 4.73 4.83 -11.31
C LYS A 99 3.28 4.99 -11.77
N SER A 100 2.73 4.01 -12.51
CA SER A 100 1.32 4.02 -12.91
C SER A 100 0.35 3.89 -11.72
N GLN A 101 0.87 3.42 -10.57
CA GLN A 101 0.13 3.27 -9.32
C GLN A 101 0.45 4.36 -8.29
N ASP A 102 1.00 5.50 -8.71
CA ASP A 102 1.46 6.57 -7.80
C ASP A 102 2.45 6.10 -6.71
N TRP A 103 3.20 5.03 -7.01
CA TRP A 103 4.14 4.34 -6.14
C TRP A 103 3.53 3.52 -4.99
N LEU A 104 2.23 3.23 -5.05
CA LEU A 104 1.55 2.25 -4.19
C LEU A 104 1.82 0.80 -4.62
#